data_AF-A0A9P6IC32-F1
#
_entry.id   AF-A0A9P6IC32-F1
#
_cell.length_a   1.000
_cell.length_b   1.000
_cell.length_c   1.000
_cell.angle_alpha   90.00
_cell.angle_beta   90.00
_cell.angle_gamma   90.00
#
_symmetry.space_group_name_H-M   'P 1'
#
loop_
_entity.id
_entity.type
_entity.pdbx_description
1 polymer ?
#
loop_
_entity_poly.entity_id
_entity_poly.type
_entity_poly.pdbx_seq_one_letter_code
_entity_poly.pdbx_strand_id
1 'polypeptide(L)'
;MASIPVASRLIELAETDVRYAIPKSELDSILSASPFVHVSGTFNTRDIGQLPGSPIRPGYIFRSGSLESLDETGKRQLTNQLGIKKIFDLRADHERERYPEPNIPGVENVWLPNSYSNTINIGDFVSGGGEEGYCKMYMDIMEVYASTFKSVLEHVRAQPGKPFLFHCARELITY
;
A
#
# COMPACT_ATOMS: atom_id res chain seq x y z
N MET A 1 -20.66 -19.35 21.33
CA MET A 1 -20.76 -17.98 20.77
C MET A 1 -20.11 -18.02 19.40
N ALA A 2 -20.84 -17.68 18.34
CA ALA A 2 -20.27 -17.69 16.99
C ALA A 2 -19.19 -16.60 16.89
N SER A 3 -17.98 -16.96 16.44
CA SER A 3 -16.91 -15.98 16.23
C SER A 3 -17.37 -14.97 15.18
N ILE A 4 -17.28 -13.68 15.49
CA ILE A 4 -17.48 -12.63 14.50
C ILE A 4 -16.46 -12.87 13.37
N PRO A 5 -16.89 -12.94 12.10
CA PRO A 5 -15.95 -13.08 10.99
C PRO A 5 -14.93 -11.94 11.02
N VAL A 6 -13.64 -12.25 10.85
CA VAL A 6 -12.53 -11.28 10.91
C VAL A 6 -12.80 -10.04 10.03
N ALA A 7 -13.46 -10.22 8.89
CA ALA A 7 -13.86 -9.15 7.98
C ALA A 7 -14.89 -8.16 8.58
N SER A 8 -15.88 -8.64 9.34
CA SER A 8 -16.89 -7.77 9.96
C SER A 8 -16.28 -6.93 11.08
N ARG A 9 -15.34 -7.51 11.85
CA ARG A 9 -14.63 -6.76 12.90
C ARG A 9 -13.68 -5.70 12.33
N LEU A 10 -13.07 -5.98 11.19
CA LEU A 10 -12.23 -5.02 10.47
C LEU A 10 -13.01 -3.76 10.04
N ILE A 11 -14.24 -3.93 9.55
CA ILE A 11 -15.10 -2.80 9.15
C ILE A 11 -15.47 -1.95 10.37
N GLU A 12 -15.93 -2.58 11.44
CA GLU A 12 -16.30 -1.87 12.68
C GLU A 12 -15.13 -1.02 13.23
N LEU A 13 -13.91 -1.57 13.17
CA LEU A 13 -12.71 -0.83 13.59
C LEU A 13 -12.32 0.27 12.62
N ALA A 14 -12.50 0.07 11.32
CA ALA A 14 -12.26 1.11 10.31
C ALA A 14 -13.26 2.27 10.45
N GLU A 15 -14.45 2.03 11.02
CA GLU A 15 -15.45 3.05 11.36
C GLU A 15 -15.16 3.77 12.68
N THR A 16 -14.12 3.36 13.42
CA THR A 16 -13.69 4.09 14.61
C THR A 16 -13.15 5.46 14.20
N ASP A 17 -13.76 6.52 14.72
CA ASP A 17 -13.33 7.89 14.46
C ASP A 17 -11.86 8.06 14.86
N VAL A 18 -11.10 8.73 13.99
CA VAL A 18 -9.63 8.89 14.10
C VAL A 18 -9.16 9.50 15.43
N ARG A 19 -10.04 10.19 16.17
CA ARG A 19 -9.74 10.75 17.49
C ARG A 19 -9.66 9.69 18.59
N TYR A 20 -10.21 8.50 18.36
CA TYR A 20 -10.21 7.41 19.33
C TYR A 20 -9.21 6.33 18.91
N ALA A 21 -8.23 6.08 19.78
CA ALA A 21 -7.25 5.04 19.53
C ALA A 21 -7.88 3.65 19.61
N ILE A 22 -7.65 2.84 18.58
CA ILE A 22 -7.96 1.41 18.60
C ILE A 22 -7.01 0.72 19.60
N PRO A 23 -7.51 -0.12 20.52
CA PRO A 23 -6.65 -0.83 21.47
C PRO A 23 -5.55 -1.64 20.78
N LYS A 24 -4.32 -1.55 21.28
CA LYS A 24 -3.16 -2.22 20.67
C LYS A 24 -3.33 -3.74 20.53
N SER A 25 -3.87 -4.40 21.55
CA SER A 25 -4.11 -5.85 21.53
C SER A 25 -5.02 -6.27 20.38
N GLU A 26 -6.00 -5.42 20.06
CA GLU A 26 -6.93 -5.65 18.99
C GLU A 26 -6.31 -5.41 17.61
N LEU A 27 -5.57 -4.32 17.48
CA LEU A 27 -4.82 -4.01 16.27
C LEU A 27 -3.81 -5.12 15.96
N ASP A 28 -3.04 -5.58 16.95
CA ASP A 28 -2.05 -6.64 16.80
C ASP A 28 -2.71 -7.98 16.38
N SER A 29 -3.88 -8.30 16.95
CA SER A 29 -4.65 -9.50 16.57
C SER A 29 -5.11 -9.46 15.11
N ILE A 30 -5.37 -8.27 14.57
CA ILE A 30 -5.86 -8.11 13.19
C ILE A 30 -4.70 -8.08 12.21
N LEU A 31 -3.64 -7.33 12.52
CA LEU A 31 -2.47 -7.22 11.64
C LEU A 31 -1.66 -8.52 11.56
N SER A 32 -1.93 -9.49 12.46
CA SER A 32 -1.36 -10.84 12.41
C SER A 32 -2.19 -11.84 11.59
N ALA A 33 -3.36 -11.44 11.08
CA ALA A 33 -4.24 -12.29 10.29
C ALA A 33 -4.27 -11.88 8.81
N SER A 34 -4.67 -12.82 7.95
CA SER A 34 -4.94 -12.54 6.53
C SER A 34 -5.94 -11.38 6.37
N PRO A 35 -5.73 -10.45 5.42
CA PRO A 35 -4.75 -10.45 4.31
C PRO A 35 -3.39 -9.85 4.66
N PHE A 36 -3.14 -9.49 5.93
CA PHE A 36 -1.88 -8.90 6.34
C PHE A 36 -0.76 -9.93 6.34
N VAL A 37 0.42 -9.48 5.97
CA VAL A 37 1.64 -10.29 5.90
C VAL A 37 2.73 -9.56 6.66
N HIS A 38 3.33 -10.23 7.62
CA HIS A 38 4.44 -9.65 8.37
C HIS A 38 5.72 -9.66 7.54
N VAL A 39 6.25 -8.46 7.25
CA VAL A 39 7.57 -8.26 6.63
C VAL A 39 8.33 -7.25 7.49
N SER A 40 9.49 -7.67 8.03
CA SER A 40 10.31 -6.85 8.91
C SER A 40 10.70 -5.54 8.23
N GLY A 41 10.62 -4.42 8.95
CA GLY A 41 10.93 -3.10 8.41
C GLY A 41 9.86 -2.49 7.51
N THR A 42 8.70 -3.14 7.37
CA THR A 42 7.55 -2.59 6.63
C THR A 42 6.33 -2.44 7.54
N PHE A 43 5.34 -1.70 7.05
CA PHE A 43 4.02 -1.62 7.67
C PHE A 43 2.95 -1.77 6.59
N ASN A 44 1.76 -2.20 6.99
CA ASN A 44 0.61 -2.28 6.08
C ASN A 44 0.85 -3.19 4.86
N THR A 45 1.69 -4.21 5.01
CA THR A 45 1.96 -5.19 3.95
C THR A 45 0.81 -6.19 3.85
N ARG A 46 0.23 -6.33 2.66
CA ARG A 46 -0.94 -7.19 2.42
C ARG A 46 -0.84 -7.93 1.10
N ASP A 47 -1.37 -9.14 1.07
CA ASP A 47 -1.68 -9.88 -0.16
C ASP A 47 -3.11 -9.55 -0.61
N ILE A 48 -3.25 -8.91 -1.76
CA ILE A 48 -4.56 -8.46 -2.27
C ILE A 48 -5.42 -9.65 -2.72
N GLY A 49 -4.81 -10.77 -3.12
CA GLY A 49 -5.53 -11.98 -3.47
C GLY A 49 -6.15 -12.69 -2.26
N GLN A 50 -5.70 -12.36 -1.04
CA GLN A 50 -6.21 -12.94 0.21
C GLN A 50 -7.40 -12.17 0.79
N LEU A 51 -7.83 -11.07 0.15
CA LEU A 51 -9.05 -10.37 0.54
C LEU A 51 -10.27 -11.27 0.31
N PRO A 52 -11.23 -11.33 1.26
CA PRO A 52 -12.46 -12.09 1.08
C PRO A 52 -13.20 -11.67 -0.20
N GLY A 53 -13.49 -12.64 -1.08
CA GLY A 53 -14.18 -12.40 -2.35
C GLY A 53 -13.30 -11.81 -3.47
N SER A 54 -11.99 -11.69 -3.26
CA SER A 54 -11.06 -11.19 -4.28
C SER A 54 -11.02 -12.11 -5.50
N PRO A 55 -11.15 -11.57 -6.73
CA PRO A 55 -10.93 -12.35 -7.95
C PRO A 55 -9.44 -12.51 -8.27
N ILE A 56 -8.54 -11.89 -7.49
CA ILE A 56 -7.10 -11.91 -7.71
C ILE A 56 -6.52 -13.17 -7.07
N ARG A 57 -5.61 -13.84 -7.79
CA ARG A 57 -4.91 -15.01 -7.27
C ARG A 57 -4.05 -14.60 -6.05
N PRO A 58 -4.16 -15.29 -4.90
CA PRO A 58 -3.25 -15.11 -3.77
C PRO A 58 -1.78 -15.23 -4.18
N GLY A 59 -0.92 -14.49 -3.50
CA GLY A 59 0.52 -14.51 -3.71
C GLY A 59 0.99 -13.81 -4.99
N TYR A 60 0.13 -13.04 -5.66
CA TYR A 60 0.48 -12.38 -6.91
C TYR A 60 0.66 -10.87 -6.81
N ILE A 61 -0.28 -10.17 -6.17
CA ILE A 61 -0.24 -8.71 -6.02
C ILE A 61 -0.19 -8.37 -4.54
N PHE A 62 0.87 -7.67 -4.16
CA PHE A 62 1.07 -7.20 -2.81
C PHE A 62 1.06 -5.67 -2.77
N ARG A 63 0.68 -5.13 -1.62
CA ARG A 63 0.87 -3.72 -1.30
C ARG A 63 1.63 -3.58 0.01
N SER A 64 2.36 -2.48 0.18
CA SER A 64 3.01 -2.11 1.44
C SER A 64 3.00 -0.59 1.60
N GLY A 65 3.22 -0.11 2.83
CA GLY A 65 3.77 1.23 3.05
C GLY A 65 5.24 1.33 2.65
N SER A 66 5.93 2.39 3.10
CA SER A 66 7.35 2.63 2.81
C SER A 66 8.25 1.40 3.07
N LEU A 67 9.24 1.23 2.19
CA LEU A 67 10.26 0.19 2.28
C LEU A 67 11.60 0.74 2.83
N GLU A 68 11.66 2.01 3.23
CA GLU A 68 12.89 2.68 3.69
C GLU A 68 13.59 1.96 4.86
N SER A 69 12.81 1.28 5.71
CA SER A 69 13.29 0.61 6.93
C SER A 69 13.50 -0.89 6.73
N LEU A 70 13.48 -1.38 5.48
CA LEU A 70 13.59 -2.80 5.17
C LEU A 70 14.97 -3.34 5.56
N ASP A 71 15.00 -4.19 6.59
CA ASP A 71 16.21 -4.89 7.03
C ASP A 71 16.49 -6.15 6.18
N GLU A 72 17.62 -6.81 6.45
CA GLU A 72 18.01 -8.03 5.72
C GLU A 72 17.00 -9.18 5.89
N THR A 73 16.28 -9.22 7.01
CA THR A 73 15.21 -10.20 7.21
C THR A 73 14.03 -9.87 6.30
N GLY A 74 13.55 -8.63 6.30
CA GLY A 74 12.48 -8.12 5.44
C GLY A 74 12.77 -8.35 3.96
N LYS A 75 14.00 -8.07 3.51
CA LYS A 75 14.45 -8.38 2.14
C LYS A 75 14.27 -9.85 1.79
N ARG A 76 14.71 -10.77 2.65
CA ARG A 76 14.53 -12.22 2.46
C ARG A 76 13.06 -12.63 2.49
N GLN A 77 12.25 -11.99 3.33
CA GLN A 77 10.80 -12.27 3.37
C GLN A 77 10.14 -11.86 2.04
N LEU A 78 10.42 -10.65 1.54
CA LEU A 78 9.92 -10.20 0.23
C LEU A 78 10.35 -11.14 -0.90
N THR A 79 11.63 -11.51 -0.97
CA THR A 79 12.16 -12.26 -2.11
C THR A 79 11.87 -13.77 -2.05
N ASN A 80 12.04 -14.38 -0.88
CA ASN A 80 12.00 -15.84 -0.73
C ASN A 80 10.65 -16.34 -0.23
N GLN A 81 10.01 -15.62 0.70
CA GLN A 81 8.72 -16.04 1.25
C GLN A 81 7.57 -15.58 0.35
N LEU A 82 7.57 -14.32 -0.08
CA LEU A 82 6.52 -13.75 -0.93
C LEU A 82 6.81 -13.89 -2.42
N GLY A 83 8.04 -14.21 -2.80
CA GLY A 83 8.42 -14.43 -4.19
C GLY A 83 8.41 -13.16 -5.05
N ILE A 84 8.44 -11.97 -4.43
CA ILE A 84 8.40 -10.68 -5.15
C ILE A 84 9.55 -10.60 -6.15
N LYS A 85 9.22 -10.25 -7.40
CA LYS A 85 10.19 -10.05 -8.50
C LYS A 85 10.24 -8.63 -9.02
N LYS A 86 9.18 -7.86 -8.78
CA LYS A 86 9.06 -6.47 -9.22
C LYS A 86 8.41 -5.61 -8.15
N ILE A 87 8.92 -4.40 -7.99
CA ILE A 87 8.34 -3.36 -7.15
C ILE A 87 7.94 -2.19 -8.03
N PHE A 88 6.72 -1.67 -7.85
CA PHE A 88 6.29 -0.40 -8.43
C PHE A 88 6.30 0.66 -7.32
N ASP A 89 7.24 1.59 -7.41
CA ASP A 89 7.40 2.71 -6.48
C ASP A 89 6.47 3.85 -6.92
N LEU A 90 5.46 4.15 -6.10
CA LEU A 90 4.47 5.20 -6.35
C LEU A 90 4.89 6.56 -5.79
N ARG A 91 6.12 6.70 -5.28
CA ARG A 91 6.53 7.96 -4.66
C ARG A 91 6.85 9.04 -5.68
N ALA A 92 6.61 10.29 -5.29
CA ALA A 92 7.09 11.45 -6.00
C ALA A 92 8.63 11.60 -5.86
N ASP A 93 9.24 12.35 -6.77
CA ASP A 93 10.69 12.55 -6.84
C ASP A 93 11.29 12.97 -5.48
N HIS A 94 10.69 13.97 -4.83
CA HIS A 94 11.16 14.52 -3.55
C HIS A 94 11.12 13.51 -2.38
N GLU A 95 10.17 12.58 -2.39
CA GLU A 95 10.07 11.54 -1.37
C GLU A 95 11.20 10.51 -1.52
N ARG A 96 11.61 10.21 -2.76
CA ARG A 96 12.74 9.30 -3.07
C ARG A 96 14.09 9.91 -2.74
N GLU A 97 14.24 11.21 -2.97
CA GLU A 97 15.45 11.96 -2.58
C GLU A 97 15.62 11.97 -1.06
N ARG A 98 14.52 12.18 -0.33
CA ARG A 98 14.53 12.23 1.13
C ARG A 98 14.67 10.84 1.77
N TYR A 99 14.07 9.81 1.16
CA TYR A 99 14.06 8.44 1.66
C TYR A 99 14.44 7.47 0.54
N PRO A 100 15.74 7.22 0.30
CA PRO A 100 16.19 6.36 -0.80
C PRO A 100 15.68 4.92 -0.69
N GLU A 101 15.40 4.28 -1.83
CA GLU A 101 15.01 2.86 -1.86
C GLU A 101 16.13 1.95 -1.35
N PRO A 102 15.79 0.90 -0.57
CA PRO A 102 16.75 -0.15 -0.28
C PRO A 102 17.08 -0.96 -1.55
N ASN A 103 18.34 -1.35 -1.71
CA ASN A 103 18.72 -2.34 -2.72
C ASN A 103 18.22 -3.74 -2.28
N ILE A 104 17.42 -4.38 -3.14
CA ILE A 104 16.88 -5.73 -2.94
C ILE A 104 17.34 -6.62 -4.11
N PRO A 105 18.36 -7.48 -3.90
CA PRO A 105 18.91 -8.31 -4.96
C PRO A 105 17.84 -9.21 -5.63
N GLY A 106 17.82 -9.21 -6.96
CA GLY A 106 16.90 -10.03 -7.75
C GLY A 106 15.47 -9.48 -7.85
N VAL A 107 15.23 -8.26 -7.37
CA VAL A 107 13.96 -7.53 -7.51
C VAL A 107 14.18 -6.30 -8.36
N GLU A 108 13.39 -6.17 -9.43
CA GLU A 108 13.39 -4.96 -10.26
C GLU A 108 12.53 -3.89 -9.59
N ASN A 109 13.10 -2.73 -9.27
CA ASN A 109 12.33 -1.56 -8.86
C ASN A 109 12.00 -0.71 -10.10
N VAL A 110 10.71 -0.50 -10.34
CA VAL A 110 10.16 0.33 -11.40
C VAL A 110 9.60 1.59 -10.77
N TRP A 111 10.22 2.71 -11.12
CA TRP A 111 9.74 4.03 -10.78
C TRP A 111 9.59 4.86 -12.05
N LEU A 112 8.44 5.49 -12.21
CA LEU A 112 8.16 6.40 -13.32
C LEU A 112 7.95 7.81 -12.74
N PRO A 113 8.71 8.82 -13.22
CA PRO A 113 8.51 10.21 -12.81
C PRO A 113 7.06 10.62 -12.97
N ASN A 114 6.55 11.35 -11.99
CA ASN A 114 5.18 11.83 -11.97
C ASN A 114 5.14 13.20 -11.27
N SER A 115 4.14 14.01 -11.61
CA SER A 115 3.99 15.36 -11.06
C SER A 115 3.11 15.39 -9.80
N TYR A 116 2.99 14.28 -9.08
CA TYR A 116 2.11 14.21 -7.92
C TYR A 116 2.63 15.12 -6.81
N SER A 117 1.70 15.83 -6.17
CA SER A 117 1.97 16.73 -5.06
C SER A 117 0.91 16.53 -3.98
N ASN A 118 1.33 16.46 -2.73
CA ASN A 118 0.41 16.44 -1.58
C ASN A 118 -0.14 17.84 -1.25
N THR A 119 0.13 18.84 -2.09
CA THR A 119 -0.44 20.18 -1.92
C THR A 119 -1.90 20.16 -2.32
N ILE A 120 -2.79 20.29 -1.34
CA ILE A 120 -4.23 20.39 -1.56
C ILE A 120 -4.69 21.84 -1.53
N ASN A 121 -5.73 22.17 -2.32
CA ASN A 121 -6.46 23.42 -2.16
C ASN A 121 -7.54 23.22 -1.10
N ILE A 122 -7.34 23.77 0.10
CA ILE A 122 -8.29 23.67 1.22
C ILE A 122 -9.69 24.17 0.82
N GLY A 123 -9.78 25.13 -0.11
CA GLY A 123 -11.05 25.63 -0.64
C GLY A 123 -11.92 24.56 -1.29
N ASP A 124 -11.33 23.47 -1.79
CA ASP A 124 -12.08 22.35 -2.37
C ASP A 124 -12.74 21.46 -1.30
N PHE A 125 -12.35 21.60 -0.03
CA PHE A 125 -12.83 20.75 1.07
C PHE A 125 -13.85 21.43 1.99
N VAL A 126 -14.22 22.69 1.72
CA VAL A 126 -15.08 23.48 2.63
C VAL A 126 -16.57 23.11 2.56
N SER A 127 -16.99 22.45 1.47
CA SER A 127 -18.39 22.14 1.19
C SER A 127 -18.64 20.63 1.30
N GLY A 128 -19.89 20.25 1.58
CA GLY A 128 -20.33 18.84 1.59
C GLY A 128 -19.87 18.00 2.78
N GLY A 129 -18.76 18.35 3.43
CA GLY A 129 -17.98 17.39 4.23
C GLY A 129 -16.59 17.12 3.65
N GLY A 130 -16.27 17.75 2.51
CA GLY A 130 -14.98 17.66 1.83
C GLY A 130 -14.95 16.69 0.65
N GLU A 131 -16.08 16.07 0.32
CA GLU A 131 -16.20 15.04 -0.72
C GLU A 131 -15.76 15.56 -2.09
N GLU A 132 -16.09 16.80 -2.43
CA GLU A 132 -15.66 17.41 -3.69
C GLU A 132 -14.14 17.49 -3.80
N GLY A 133 -13.46 17.89 -2.72
CA GLY A 133 -12.00 17.93 -2.65
C GLY A 133 -11.38 16.54 -2.79
N TYR A 134 -11.95 15.52 -2.13
CA TYR A 134 -11.52 14.14 -2.31
C TYR A 134 -11.72 13.67 -3.76
N CYS A 135 -12.88 13.92 -4.37
CA CYS A 135 -13.14 13.55 -5.76
C CYS A 135 -12.11 14.17 -6.71
N LYS A 136 -11.84 15.48 -6.59
CA LYS A 136 -10.81 16.15 -7.41
C LYS A 136 -9.43 15.49 -7.23
N MET A 137 -9.02 15.30 -5.97
CA MET A 137 -7.73 14.68 -5.65
C MET A 137 -7.59 13.26 -6.24
N TYR A 138 -8.64 12.43 -6.17
CA TYR A 138 -8.60 11.08 -6.75
C TYR A 138 -8.58 11.10 -8.29
N MET A 139 -9.26 12.05 -8.93
CA MET A 139 -9.20 12.22 -10.39
C MET A 139 -7.78 12.62 -10.82
N ASP A 140 -7.16 13.58 -10.13
CA ASP A 140 -5.79 14.01 -10.40
C ASP A 140 -4.79 12.86 -10.23
N ILE A 141 -4.95 12.03 -9.18
CA ILE A 141 -4.14 10.82 -8.99
C ILE A 141 -4.28 9.87 -10.19
N MET A 142 -5.48 9.67 -10.73
CA MET A 142 -5.66 8.80 -11.89
C MET A 142 -4.91 9.32 -13.12
N GLU A 143 -4.90 10.63 -13.35
CA GLU A 143 -4.18 11.25 -14.47
C GLU A 143 -2.67 11.17 -14.28
N VAL A 144 -2.18 11.55 -13.08
CA VAL A 144 -0.75 11.61 -12.78
C VAL A 144 -0.09 10.24 -12.81
N TYR A 145 -0.79 9.19 -12.35
CA TYR A 145 -0.26 7.82 -12.30
C TYR A 145 -0.60 6.97 -13.53
N ALA A 146 -1.20 7.55 -14.59
CA ALA A 146 -1.62 6.82 -15.79
C ALA A 146 -0.50 5.96 -16.40
N SER A 147 0.72 6.50 -16.49
CA SER A 147 1.90 5.76 -16.98
C SER A 147 2.27 4.57 -16.10
N THR A 148 2.17 4.74 -14.77
CA THR A 148 2.44 3.68 -13.81
C THR A 148 1.38 2.59 -13.88
N PHE A 149 0.10 2.95 -13.93
CA PHE A 149 -0.98 1.98 -14.10
C PHE A 149 -0.85 1.20 -15.41
N LYS A 150 -0.49 1.88 -16.52
CA LYS A 150 -0.18 1.21 -17.78
C LYS A 150 0.93 0.17 -17.60
N SER A 151 2.05 0.54 -16.97
CA SER A 151 3.18 -0.36 -16.73
C SER A 151 2.81 -1.57 -15.86
N VAL A 152 1.99 -1.35 -14.82
CA VAL A 152 1.46 -2.43 -13.98
C VAL A 152 0.57 -3.38 -14.78
N LEU A 153 -0.37 -2.87 -15.58
CA LEU A 153 -1.27 -3.68 -16.39
C LEU A 153 -0.52 -4.46 -17.49
N GLU A 154 0.52 -3.86 -18.08
CA GLU A 154 1.42 -4.54 -19.01
C GLU A 154 2.19 -5.69 -18.33
N HIS A 155 2.67 -5.49 -17.10
CA HIS A 155 3.28 -6.56 -16.30
C HIS A 155 2.28 -7.67 -15.96
N VAL A 156 1.06 -7.33 -15.56
CA VAL A 156 0.00 -8.32 -15.27
C VAL A 156 -0.27 -9.19 -16.50
N ARG A 157 -0.37 -8.57 -17.68
CA ARG A 157 -0.60 -9.27 -18.95
C ARG A 157 0.59 -10.13 -19.36
N ALA A 158 1.81 -9.60 -19.30
CA ALA A 158 3.00 -10.24 -19.88
C ALA A 158 3.72 -11.20 -18.91
N GLN A 159 3.56 -11.03 -17.60
CA GLN A 159 4.29 -11.74 -16.56
C GLN A 159 3.34 -12.27 -15.46
N PRO A 160 2.32 -13.09 -15.83
CA PRO A 160 1.34 -13.59 -14.88
C PRO A 160 1.94 -14.52 -13.80
N GLY A 161 3.18 -15.00 -13.96
CA GLY A 161 3.88 -15.82 -12.98
C GLY A 161 4.88 -15.07 -12.09
N LYS A 162 5.01 -13.74 -12.23
CA LYS A 162 5.96 -12.93 -11.45
C LYS A 162 5.24 -12.03 -10.45
N PRO A 163 5.17 -12.42 -9.17
CA PRO A 163 4.57 -11.60 -8.13
C PRO A 163 5.23 -10.23 -8.03
N PHE A 164 4.42 -9.22 -7.73
CA PHE A 164 4.89 -7.85 -7.61
C PHE A 164 4.25 -7.15 -6.42
N LEU A 165 4.92 -6.09 -5.98
CA LEU A 165 4.49 -5.25 -4.87
C LEU A 165 4.42 -3.81 -5.34
N PHE A 166 3.41 -3.05 -4.91
CA PHE A 166 3.45 -1.60 -4.99
C PHE A 166 3.54 -0.99 -3.60
N HIS A 167 4.27 0.11 -3.50
CA HIS A 167 4.34 0.90 -2.28
C HIS A 167 4.33 2.38 -2.60
N CYS A 168 3.99 3.17 -1.60
CA CYS A 168 4.12 4.63 -1.61
C CYS A 168 4.98 5.07 -0.42
N ALA A 169 5.04 6.37 -0.17
CA ALA A 169 5.77 6.90 0.96
C ALA A 169 5.04 6.66 2.28
N ARG A 170 5.78 6.93 3.34
CA ARG A 170 5.26 7.08 4.68
C ARG A 170 4.91 8.55 4.90
N GLU A 171 3.65 8.92 4.74
CA GLU A 171 3.16 10.12 5.41
C GLU A 171 2.71 9.74 6.82
N LEU A 172 3.68 9.71 7.75
CA LEU A 172 3.32 10.00 9.13
C LEU A 172 3.39 11.51 9.28
N ILE A 173 2.26 12.12 9.61
CA ILE A 173 2.28 13.42 10.28
C ILE A 173 2.98 13.17 11.61
N THR A 174 4.30 13.40 11.65
CA THR A 174 5.03 13.52 12.91
C THR A 174 4.63 14.87 13.50
N TYR A 175 3.70 14.84 14.45
CA TYR A 175 3.42 15.95 15.36
C TYR A 175 4.58 16.18 16.33
#